data_AF-A0A1W9G5G1-F1
#
_entry.id   AF-A0A1W9G5G1-F1
#
_cell.length_a   1.000
_cell.length_b   1.000
_cell.length_c   1.000
_cell.angle_alpha   90.00
_cell.angle_beta   90.00
_cell.angle_gamma   90.00
#
_symmetry.space_group_name_H-M   'P 1'
#
loop_
_entity.id
_entity.type
_entity.pdbx_description
1 polymer ?
#
loop_
_entity_poly.entity_id
_entity_poly.type
_entity_poly.pdbx_seq_one_letter_code
_entity_poly.pdbx_strand_id
1 'polypeptide(L)'
;MTATELIEWWITRLEGEQARLTDTRHDAPIVASRGRLVKTTGGLHLYEFTLPADVLLSVDLPVSVIPVDEADTTEGIVLRQTGNSILVQLVDTLGSDVPSVTLVPDQDGLVSTSVGRLKDILAKPDLYHLGPTERLASLLQMPAVDSETFSSASSVFTTVWSHDRSLRRQKLGNLAMELIRANKRILLISPDHEECDEMVGTVGRTMKAGGLNHKTWITRYELPITWQAGDLALHELGFEAQMHQFHAKSQGDKASLKYKYDRFRELAPFLSQKEAKQKDLDEVRLLEWRLVTQMRDLQVRMADVQKTLKEFESLPLFQRLTLQAVGKNAESLKQYCALYQGQMDQLDKELDVVKDRIQQLAPEAAVPRGKRAEFEELQAQIAKLGGTKKVRELLAAEEQPNRQAFIQNRRLVAATPARVASDPLFSRVRFDVLMVDEAPRIAAPALLAAAALVRERIIVSGDPREIAIVGQWPMPPTVMRATPLSR
;
A
#
# COMPACT_ATOMS: atom_id res chain seq x y z
N MET A 1 24.20 15.30 33.78
CA MET A 1 22.81 15.75 33.58
C MET A 1 21.99 14.56 33.13
N THR A 2 20.73 14.47 33.57
CA THR A 2 19.76 13.51 33.04
C THR A 2 19.46 13.82 31.57
N ALA A 3 18.81 12.89 30.84
CA ALA A 3 18.39 13.16 29.46
C ALA A 3 17.43 14.34 29.39
N THR A 4 16.51 14.45 30.36
CA THR A 4 15.58 15.58 30.48
C THR A 4 16.32 16.91 30.61
N GLU A 5 17.24 17.02 31.57
CA GLU A 5 18.04 18.23 31.78
C GLU A 5 18.86 18.60 30.53
N LEU A 6 19.41 17.59 29.84
CA LEU A 6 20.18 17.82 28.62
C LEU A 6 19.28 18.31 27.47
N ILE A 7 18.06 17.79 27.35
CA ILE A 7 17.07 18.25 26.37
C ILE A 7 16.65 19.70 26.67
N GLU A 8 16.38 20.05 27.92
CA GLU A 8 16.05 21.42 28.34
C GLU A 8 17.17 22.42 28.03
N TRP A 9 18.42 22.02 28.26
CA TRP A 9 19.59 22.83 27.90
C TRP A 9 19.67 23.07 26.39
N TRP A 10 19.45 22.02 25.58
CA TRP A 10 19.43 22.14 24.13
C TRP A 10 18.27 22.98 23.61
N ILE A 11 17.09 22.90 24.21
CA ILE A 11 15.96 23.78 23.89
C ILE A 11 16.38 25.25 24.07
N THR A 12 16.92 25.58 25.24
CA THR A 12 17.35 26.96 25.55
C THR A 12 18.42 27.46 24.56
N ARG A 13 19.36 26.58 24.21
CA ARG A 13 20.43 26.91 23.25
C ARG A 13 19.90 27.15 21.84
N LEU A 14 19.00 26.30 21.36
CA LEU A 14 18.42 26.41 20.03
C LEU A 14 17.48 27.63 19.93
N GLU A 15 16.74 27.96 20.98
CA GLU A 15 15.95 29.21 21.03
C GLU A 15 16.85 30.45 20.99
N GLY A 16 18.01 30.40 21.65
CA GLY A 16 19.02 31.46 21.56
C GLY A 16 19.65 31.57 20.17
N GLU A 17 19.82 30.45 19.46
CA GLU A 17 20.25 30.42 18.07
C GLU A 17 19.19 31.00 17.13
N GLN A 18 17.92 30.62 17.34
CA GLN A 18 16.77 31.12 16.61
C GLN A 18 16.71 32.66 16.66
N ALA A 19 16.80 33.25 17.85
CA ALA A 19 16.79 34.69 18.02
C ALA A 19 17.93 35.39 17.23
N ARG A 20 19.10 34.76 17.13
CA ARG A 20 20.23 35.29 16.34
C ARG A 20 20.00 35.17 14.84
N LEU A 21 19.33 34.10 14.38
CA LEU A 21 19.02 33.89 12.97
C LEU A 21 18.08 34.97 12.45
N THR A 22 17.08 35.35 13.24
CA THR A 22 16.16 36.47 12.93
C THR A 22 16.93 37.78 12.72
N ASP A 23 17.95 38.05 13.52
CA ASP A 23 18.76 39.28 13.44
C ASP A 23 19.72 39.29 12.24
N THR A 24 20.14 38.12 11.76
CA THR A 24 21.27 37.99 10.80
C THR A 24 20.85 37.77 9.34
N ARG A 25 19.55 37.86 9.00
CA ARG A 25 19.02 37.68 7.63
C ARG A 25 19.49 36.39 6.94
N HIS A 26 19.64 35.29 7.68
CA HIS A 26 20.01 34.00 7.09
C HIS A 26 18.94 33.45 6.13
N ASP A 27 17.69 33.90 6.28
CA ASP A 27 16.55 33.57 5.40
C ASP A 27 16.38 34.55 4.23
N ALA A 28 17.48 35.23 3.84
CA ALA A 28 17.45 36.16 2.72
C ALA A 28 17.21 35.42 1.38
N PRO A 29 16.40 35.99 0.46
CA PRO A 29 16.19 35.40 -0.86
C PRO A 29 17.50 35.28 -1.65
N ILE A 30 17.74 34.12 -2.23
CA ILE A 30 18.91 33.80 -3.04
C ILE A 30 18.48 33.53 -4.47
N VAL A 31 19.09 34.21 -5.43
CA VAL A 31 18.86 33.93 -6.85
C VAL A 31 19.70 32.71 -7.25
N ALA A 32 19.03 31.65 -7.66
CA ALA A 32 19.65 30.45 -8.20
C ALA A 32 19.38 30.35 -9.71
N SER A 33 20.34 29.81 -10.46
CA SER A 33 20.29 29.76 -11.92
C SER A 33 20.46 28.34 -12.45
N ARG A 34 20.13 28.13 -13.73
CA ARG A 34 20.34 26.85 -14.45
C ARG A 34 19.70 25.65 -13.74
N GLY A 35 18.43 25.81 -13.38
CA GLY A 35 17.63 24.74 -12.80
C GLY A 35 17.39 23.63 -13.80
N ARG A 36 17.82 22.41 -13.48
CA ARG A 36 17.60 21.24 -14.34
C ARG A 36 16.84 20.17 -13.58
N LEU A 37 15.78 19.64 -14.18
CA LEU A 37 15.12 18.45 -13.65
C LEU A 37 16.06 17.24 -13.79
N VAL A 38 16.48 16.69 -12.65
CA VAL A 38 17.33 15.49 -12.59
C VAL A 38 16.46 14.24 -12.73
N LYS A 39 15.38 14.17 -11.95
CA LYS A 39 14.43 13.04 -11.98
C LYS A 39 13.10 13.39 -11.32
N THR A 40 12.08 12.60 -11.66
CA THR A 40 10.79 12.58 -10.98
C THR A 40 10.56 11.20 -10.39
N THR A 41 10.06 11.13 -9.16
CA THR A 41 9.72 9.87 -8.50
C THR A 41 8.43 10.06 -7.73
N GLY A 42 7.35 9.49 -8.26
CA GLY A 42 6.03 9.74 -7.71
C GLY A 42 5.62 11.19 -7.93
N GLY A 43 5.17 11.84 -6.85
CA GLY A 43 4.86 13.27 -6.82
C GLY A 43 6.02 14.17 -6.39
N LEU A 44 7.24 13.65 -6.24
CA LEU A 44 8.40 14.46 -5.89
C LEU A 44 9.37 14.61 -7.07
N HIS A 45 9.93 15.79 -7.19
CA HIS A 45 10.79 16.19 -8.30
C HIS A 45 12.16 16.64 -7.77
N LEU A 46 13.24 16.07 -8.30
CA LEU A 46 14.60 16.45 -7.93
C LEU A 46 15.18 17.40 -8.97
N TYR A 47 15.55 18.59 -8.53
CA TYR A 47 16.18 19.62 -9.35
C TYR A 47 17.61 19.89 -8.93
N GLU A 48 18.45 20.20 -9.90
CA GLU A 48 19.80 20.73 -9.69
C GLU A 48 19.80 22.22 -10.02
N PHE A 49 20.29 23.07 -9.12
CA PHE A 49 20.45 24.51 -9.33
C PHE A 49 21.89 24.97 -9.08
N THR A 50 22.28 26.08 -9.69
CA THR A 50 23.56 26.74 -9.44
C THR A 50 23.38 27.98 -8.56
N LEU A 51 24.03 27.99 -7.40
CA LEU A 51 24.08 29.09 -6.44
C LEU A 51 25.25 30.07 -6.71
N PRO A 52 25.17 31.29 -6.16
CA PRO A 52 26.31 32.18 -6.01
C PRO A 52 27.42 31.54 -5.15
N ALA A 53 28.68 31.94 -5.37
CA ALA A 53 29.86 31.27 -4.81
C ALA A 53 30.03 31.40 -3.28
N ASP A 54 29.35 32.36 -2.67
CA ASP A 54 29.38 32.69 -1.25
C ASP A 54 28.22 32.11 -0.45
N VAL A 55 27.27 31.43 -1.12
CA VAL A 55 26.08 30.88 -0.47
C VAL A 55 26.29 29.41 -0.12
N LEU A 56 26.12 29.09 1.15
CA LEU A 56 26.11 27.73 1.68
C LEU A 56 24.76 27.46 2.33
N LEU A 57 24.03 26.46 1.83
CA LEU A 57 22.79 25.99 2.39
C LEU A 57 23.02 24.65 3.11
N SER A 58 22.42 24.51 4.28
CA SER A 58 22.50 23.30 5.08
C SER A 58 21.67 22.17 4.45
N VAL A 59 22.08 20.93 4.69
CA VAL A 59 21.29 19.74 4.32
C VAL A 59 19.99 19.76 5.12
N ASP A 60 18.89 19.32 4.50
CA ASP A 60 17.53 19.31 5.03
C ASP A 60 16.87 20.68 5.25
N LEU A 61 17.53 21.77 4.82
CA LEU A 61 16.96 23.11 4.88
C LEU A 61 15.71 23.19 4.01
N PRO A 62 14.53 23.51 4.59
CA PRO A 62 13.35 23.82 3.81
C PRO A 62 13.59 25.10 3.00
N VAL A 63 13.15 25.08 1.74
CA VAL A 63 13.28 26.20 0.82
C VAL A 63 11.96 26.40 0.08
N SER A 64 11.50 27.64 -0.01
CA SER A 64 10.46 28.01 -0.96
C SER A 64 11.12 28.45 -2.27
N VAL A 65 10.67 27.88 -3.38
CA VAL A 65 11.19 28.20 -4.71
C VAL A 65 10.16 29.01 -5.46
N ILE A 66 10.53 30.25 -5.78
CA ILE A 66 9.69 31.22 -6.49
C ILE A 66 10.22 31.31 -7.93
N PRO A 67 9.46 30.80 -8.92
CA PRO A 67 9.81 30.94 -10.34
C PRO A 67 9.74 32.41 -10.79
N VAL A 68 10.53 32.76 -11.81
CA VAL A 68 10.52 34.12 -12.39
C VAL A 68 9.24 34.40 -13.20
N ASP A 69 8.62 33.37 -13.76
CA ASP A 69 7.50 33.48 -14.71
C ASP A 69 6.12 33.60 -14.04
N GLU A 70 6.03 34.16 -12.82
CA GLU A 70 4.79 34.30 -12.02
C GLU A 70 4.03 32.97 -11.74
N ALA A 71 4.68 31.82 -11.93
CA ALA A 71 4.12 30.53 -11.55
C ALA A 71 4.03 30.38 -10.02
N ASP A 72 3.15 29.49 -9.56
CA ASP A 72 2.93 29.24 -8.14
C ASP A 72 4.24 28.85 -7.42
N THR A 73 4.43 29.40 -6.22
CA THR A 73 5.56 29.06 -5.35
C THR A 73 5.49 27.59 -4.96
N THR A 74 6.58 26.85 -5.15
CA THR A 74 6.70 25.44 -4.72
C THR A 74 7.55 25.34 -3.48
N GLU A 75 7.20 24.41 -2.59
CA GLU A 75 8.02 24.06 -1.44
C GLU A 75 9.06 23.00 -1.81
N GLY A 76 10.17 22.99 -1.08
CA GLY A 76 11.24 22.05 -1.29
C GLY A 76 12.19 21.92 -0.11
N ILE A 77 13.15 20.99 -0.26
CA ILE A 77 14.17 20.69 0.74
C ILE A 77 15.51 20.48 0.05
N VAL A 78 16.57 21.05 0.61
CA VAL A 78 17.95 20.86 0.15
C VAL A 78 18.44 19.46 0.53
N LEU A 79 18.76 18.62 -0.47
CA LEU A 79 19.30 17.27 -0.24
C LEU A 79 20.83 17.26 -0.22
N ARG A 80 21.48 18.12 -1.01
CA ARG A 80 22.95 18.17 -1.11
C ARG A 80 23.40 19.50 -1.71
N GLN A 81 24.57 19.96 -1.29
CA GLN A 81 25.33 21.00 -1.96
C GLN A 81 26.74 20.49 -2.31
N THR A 82 27.24 20.80 -3.50
CA THR A 82 28.61 20.48 -3.93
C THR A 82 29.19 21.66 -4.69
N GLY A 83 30.06 22.40 -4.01
CA GLY A 83 30.49 23.72 -4.46
C GLY A 83 29.26 24.62 -4.62
N ASN A 84 29.05 25.12 -5.83
CA ASN A 84 27.93 25.99 -6.16
C ASN A 84 26.70 25.22 -6.66
N SER A 85 26.80 23.91 -6.91
CA SER A 85 25.62 23.12 -7.33
C SER A 85 24.85 22.65 -6.10
N ILE A 86 23.53 22.79 -6.12
CA ILE A 86 22.63 22.26 -5.10
C ILE A 86 21.60 21.32 -5.71
N LEU A 87 21.26 20.28 -4.97
CA LEU A 87 20.16 19.38 -5.26
C LEU A 87 19.01 19.68 -4.32
N VAL A 88 17.85 20.01 -4.88
CA VAL A 88 16.63 20.37 -4.15
C VAL A 88 15.51 19.44 -4.56
N GLN A 89 14.85 18.84 -3.57
CA GLN A 89 13.63 18.08 -3.76
C GLN A 89 12.43 19.02 -3.68
N LEU A 90 11.60 19.06 -4.73
CA LEU A 90 10.40 19.90 -4.83
C LEU A 90 9.13 19.04 -4.83
N VAL A 91 8.04 19.62 -4.34
CA VAL A 91 6.70 19.00 -4.36
C VAL A 91 5.99 19.21 -5.70
N ASP A 92 6.25 20.32 -6.39
CA ASP A 92 5.69 20.60 -7.71
C ASP A 92 6.76 20.64 -8.80
N THR A 93 6.32 20.50 -10.05
CA THR A 93 7.20 20.54 -11.22
C THR A 93 7.36 21.96 -11.74
N LEU A 94 8.60 22.36 -12.01
CA LEU A 94 8.97 23.64 -12.62
C LEU A 94 9.29 23.51 -14.12
N GLY A 95 9.20 22.30 -14.69
CA GLY A 95 9.60 22.01 -16.07
C GLY A 95 11.00 21.38 -16.17
N SER A 96 11.45 21.05 -17.39
CA SER A 96 12.72 20.34 -17.57
C SER A 96 13.97 21.22 -17.39
N ASP A 97 13.87 22.49 -17.77
CA ASP A 97 14.95 23.48 -17.73
C ASP A 97 14.36 24.81 -17.24
N VAL A 98 14.96 25.38 -16.21
CA VAL A 98 14.49 26.55 -15.49
C VAL A 98 15.63 27.57 -15.46
N PRO A 99 15.50 28.70 -16.16
CA PRO A 99 16.62 29.63 -16.35
C PRO A 99 17.09 30.24 -15.02
N SER A 100 16.14 30.65 -14.18
CA SER A 100 16.40 31.26 -12.88
C SER A 100 15.22 31.05 -11.94
N VAL A 101 15.50 30.93 -10.65
CA VAL A 101 14.53 30.89 -9.56
C VAL A 101 15.03 31.71 -8.38
N THR A 102 14.12 32.16 -7.52
CA THR A 102 14.47 32.72 -6.22
C THR A 102 14.21 31.65 -5.16
N LEU A 103 15.25 31.28 -4.42
CA LEU A 103 15.18 30.37 -3.28
C LEU A 103 15.08 31.19 -2.00
N VAL A 104 14.06 30.92 -1.19
CA VAL A 104 13.90 31.51 0.13
C VAL A 104 14.11 30.39 1.16
N PRO A 105 15.27 30.35 1.83
CA PRO A 105 15.51 29.37 2.89
C PRO A 105 14.69 29.68 4.14
N ASP A 106 14.31 28.64 4.87
CA ASP A 106 13.57 28.72 6.14
C ASP A 106 14.36 28.03 7.27
N GLN A 107 15.48 28.66 7.65
CA GLN A 107 16.31 28.17 8.75
C GLN A 107 15.63 28.40 10.09
N ASP A 108 14.90 29.52 10.27
CA ASP A 108 14.11 29.80 11.46
C ASP A 108 13.05 28.71 11.71
N GLY A 109 12.27 28.36 10.69
CA GLY A 109 11.26 27.31 10.77
C GLY A 109 11.86 25.92 11.04
N LEU A 110 13.01 25.59 10.46
CA LEU A 110 13.70 24.33 10.75
C LEU A 110 14.15 24.21 12.22
N VAL A 111 14.70 25.29 12.78
CA VAL A 111 15.11 25.33 14.19
C VAL A 111 13.88 25.29 15.09
N SER A 112 12.86 26.09 14.78
CA SER A 112 11.58 26.17 15.51
C SER A 112 10.88 24.81 15.60
N THR A 113 10.80 24.08 14.49
CA THR A 113 10.19 22.73 14.46
C THR A 113 11.01 21.73 15.27
N SER A 114 12.34 21.81 15.23
CA SER A 114 13.24 20.98 16.04
C SER A 114 13.10 21.28 17.54
N VAL A 115 13.01 22.55 17.93
CA VAL A 115 12.72 22.96 19.31
C VAL A 115 11.34 22.46 19.75
N GLY A 116 10.34 22.62 18.90
CA GLY A 116 8.99 22.11 19.13
C GLY A 116 8.98 20.60 19.40
N ARG A 117 9.77 19.83 18.65
CA ARG A 117 9.95 18.38 18.88
C ARG A 117 10.51 18.07 20.26
N LEU A 118 11.57 18.76 20.66
CA LEU A 118 12.20 18.54 21.96
C LEU A 118 11.25 18.91 23.11
N LYS A 119 10.49 20.01 22.97
CA LYS A 119 9.44 20.37 23.93
C LYS A 119 8.34 19.32 24.01
N ASP A 120 7.91 18.79 22.86
CA ASP A 120 6.93 17.71 22.78
C ASP A 120 7.40 16.44 23.47
N ILE A 121 8.70 16.10 23.37
CA ILE A 121 9.32 14.97 24.06
C ILE A 121 9.18 15.11 25.58
N LEU A 122 9.43 16.31 26.11
CA LEU A 122 9.30 16.59 27.53
C LEU A 122 7.83 16.63 28.00
N ALA A 123 6.94 17.15 27.17
CA ALA A 123 5.53 17.33 27.52
C ALA A 123 4.70 16.03 27.42
N LYS A 124 5.13 15.06 26.59
CA LYS A 124 4.34 13.86 26.26
C LYS A 124 5.10 12.55 26.57
N PRO A 125 5.34 12.21 27.85
CA PRO A 125 6.12 11.04 28.25
C PRO A 125 5.51 9.70 27.82
N ASP A 126 4.20 9.63 27.53
CA ASP A 126 3.55 8.40 27.03
C ASP A 126 3.89 8.08 25.57
N LEU A 127 4.27 9.11 24.80
CA LEU A 127 4.62 8.98 23.38
C LEU A 127 6.10 8.75 23.16
N TYR A 128 6.94 9.24 24.07
CA TYR A 128 8.40 9.26 23.93
C TYR A 128 9.08 8.47 25.07
N HIS A 129 10.14 7.74 24.73
CA HIS A 129 10.85 6.90 25.69
C HIS A 129 12.23 7.48 26.00
N LEU A 130 12.43 7.92 27.23
CA LEU A 130 13.72 8.48 27.67
C LEU A 130 14.69 7.43 28.23
N GLY A 131 14.24 6.19 28.47
CA GLY A 131 15.06 5.12 29.08
C GLY A 131 16.38 4.85 28.33
N PRO A 132 16.34 4.46 27.04
CA PRO A 132 17.56 4.33 26.24
C PRO A 132 18.30 5.66 26.04
N THR A 133 17.56 6.77 25.94
CA THR A 133 18.09 8.12 25.75
C THR A 133 19.02 8.57 26.88
N GLU A 134 18.79 8.14 28.13
CA GLU A 134 19.71 8.41 29.25
C GLU A 134 21.14 7.90 29.00
N ARG A 135 21.28 6.74 28.35
CA ARG A 135 22.59 6.18 28.01
C ARG A 135 23.28 6.98 26.90
N LEU A 136 22.52 7.44 25.92
CA LEU A 136 23.02 8.33 24.89
C LEU A 136 23.40 9.70 25.46
N ALA A 137 22.57 10.28 26.33
CA ALA A 137 22.85 11.55 27.01
C ALA A 137 24.15 11.48 27.82
N SER A 138 24.43 10.32 28.45
CA SER A 138 25.70 10.09 29.14
C SER A 138 26.90 10.18 28.18
N LEU A 139 26.81 9.54 27.01
CA LEU A 139 27.86 9.58 25.97
C LEU A 139 28.07 11.00 25.43
N LEU A 140 27.01 11.73 25.14
CA LEU A 140 27.08 13.11 24.61
C LEU A 140 27.72 14.09 25.59
N GLN A 141 27.76 13.74 26.88
CA GLN A 141 28.37 14.52 27.96
C GLN A 141 29.79 14.03 28.32
N MET A 142 30.32 13.02 27.63
CA MET A 142 31.68 12.55 27.90
C MET A 142 32.71 13.51 27.29
N PRO A 143 33.82 13.79 27.98
CA PRO A 143 34.97 14.44 27.37
C PRO A 143 35.41 13.66 26.11
N ALA A 144 35.89 14.38 25.09
CA ALA A 144 36.28 13.74 23.82
C ALA A 144 37.36 12.66 24.01
N VAL A 145 38.31 12.89 24.92
CA VAL A 145 39.38 11.94 25.27
C VAL A 145 38.84 10.63 25.85
N ASP A 146 37.79 10.71 26.67
CA ASP A 146 37.16 9.54 27.28
C ASP A 146 36.23 8.83 26.28
N SER A 147 35.69 9.56 25.31
CA SER A 147 34.81 9.02 24.27
C SER A 147 35.54 8.13 23.27
N GLU A 148 36.84 8.37 23.04
CA GLU A 148 37.69 7.53 22.16
C GLU A 148 37.92 6.11 22.69
N THR A 149 37.89 5.94 24.01
CA THR A 149 38.10 4.64 24.66
C THR A 149 36.81 3.99 25.13
N PHE A 150 35.70 4.74 25.14
CA PHE A 150 34.41 4.25 25.60
C PHE A 150 33.86 3.18 24.65
N SER A 151 33.65 1.97 25.15
CA SER A 151 32.96 0.91 24.42
C SER A 151 31.84 0.33 25.27
N SER A 152 30.64 0.26 24.72
CA SER A 152 29.49 -0.36 25.35
C SER A 152 28.89 -1.42 24.43
N ALA A 153 28.61 -2.60 24.98
CA ALA A 153 27.97 -3.71 24.29
C ALA A 153 26.77 -4.24 25.09
N SER A 154 26.04 -3.34 25.75
CA SER A 154 24.85 -3.70 26.52
C SER A 154 23.64 -3.95 25.61
N SER A 155 22.62 -4.62 26.14
CA SER A 155 21.36 -4.88 25.44
C SER A 155 20.58 -3.61 25.08
N VAL A 156 20.76 -2.52 25.84
CA VAL A 156 20.05 -1.24 25.67
C VAL A 156 20.88 -0.22 24.88
N PHE A 157 22.21 -0.27 25.00
CA PHE A 157 23.10 0.68 24.35
C PHE A 157 24.36 -0.03 23.83
N THR A 158 24.67 0.18 22.55
CA THR A 158 25.82 -0.44 21.88
C THR A 158 26.59 0.60 21.08
N THR A 159 27.92 0.60 21.18
CA THR A 159 28.80 1.43 20.36
C THR A 159 29.61 0.58 19.39
N VAL A 160 29.70 1.03 18.15
CA VAL A 160 30.48 0.42 17.07
C VAL A 160 31.51 1.43 16.61
N TRP A 161 32.58 1.56 17.40
CA TRP A 161 33.72 2.41 17.08
C TRP A 161 34.75 1.66 16.26
N SER A 162 35.28 2.33 15.25
CA SER A 162 36.40 1.90 14.42
C SER A 162 36.84 3.13 13.63
N HIS A 163 38.04 3.14 13.06
CA HIS A 163 38.46 4.21 12.14
C HIS A 163 38.16 3.80 10.69
N ASP A 164 38.10 2.49 10.42
CA ASP A 164 37.68 1.95 9.13
C ASP A 164 36.14 2.01 9.00
N ARG A 165 35.70 2.93 8.14
CA ARG A 165 34.30 3.18 7.78
C ARG A 165 33.62 1.98 7.12
N SER A 166 34.32 1.23 6.28
CA SER A 166 33.75 0.06 5.60
C SER A 166 33.42 -1.03 6.61
N LEU A 167 34.33 -1.28 7.55
CA LEU A 167 34.14 -2.25 8.62
C LEU A 167 33.00 -1.85 9.57
N ARG A 168 32.86 -0.56 9.91
CA ARG A 168 31.72 -0.06 10.71
C ARG A 168 30.38 -0.36 10.04
N ARG A 169 30.24 0.04 8.78
CA ARG A 169 29.01 -0.12 8.01
C ARG A 169 28.67 -1.59 7.76
N GLN A 170 29.67 -2.45 7.53
CA GLN A 170 29.44 -3.89 7.44
C GLN A 170 28.89 -4.47 8.76
N LYS A 171 29.48 -4.09 9.91
CA LYS A 171 28.98 -4.49 11.23
C LYS A 171 27.55 -4.00 11.46
N LEU A 172 27.26 -2.74 11.15
CA LEU A 172 25.91 -2.18 11.24
C LEU A 172 24.94 -2.92 10.30
N GLY A 173 25.33 -3.24 9.07
CA GLY A 173 24.52 -4.02 8.13
C GLY A 173 24.16 -5.40 8.67
N ASN A 174 25.11 -6.09 9.31
CA ASN A 174 24.88 -7.39 9.95
C ASN A 174 23.92 -7.27 11.15
N LEU A 175 24.14 -6.28 12.02
CA LEU A 175 23.24 -6.01 13.15
C LEU A 175 21.82 -5.65 12.69
N ALA A 176 21.68 -4.85 11.63
CA ALA A 176 20.39 -4.53 11.05
C ALA A 176 19.67 -5.79 10.54
N MET A 177 20.38 -6.69 9.85
CA MET A 177 19.82 -7.96 9.39
C MET A 177 19.35 -8.85 10.56
N GLU A 178 20.14 -8.95 11.63
CA GLU A 178 19.77 -9.71 12.83
C GLU A 178 18.52 -9.16 13.50
N LEU A 179 18.45 -7.83 13.68
CA LEU A 179 17.31 -7.14 14.27
C LEU A 179 16.05 -7.29 13.42
N ILE A 180 16.18 -7.17 12.10
CA ILE A 180 15.07 -7.39 11.16
C ILE A 180 14.55 -8.84 11.25
N ARG A 181 15.44 -9.84 11.35
CA ARG A 181 15.06 -11.25 11.57
C ARG A 181 14.38 -11.46 12.92
N ALA A 182 14.81 -10.73 13.95
CA ALA A 182 14.16 -10.68 15.25
C ALA A 182 12.85 -9.86 15.26
N ASN A 183 12.33 -9.51 14.09
CA ASN A 183 11.07 -8.79 13.89
C ASN A 183 11.08 -7.37 14.49
N LYS A 184 12.27 -6.77 14.68
CA LYS A 184 12.43 -5.42 15.24
C LYS A 184 12.29 -4.35 14.17
N ARG A 185 11.74 -3.20 14.56
CA ARG A 185 11.63 -1.99 13.75
C ARG A 185 12.78 -1.05 14.05
N ILE A 186 13.48 -0.63 13.00
CA ILE A 186 14.73 0.12 13.08
C ILE A 186 14.52 1.50 12.47
N LEU A 187 14.89 2.52 13.23
CA LEU A 187 15.16 3.85 12.69
C LEU A 187 16.67 3.94 12.42
N LEU A 188 17.05 4.09 11.17
CA LEU A 188 18.43 4.31 10.75
C LEU A 188 18.60 5.80 10.45
N ILE A 189 19.56 6.44 11.10
CA ILE A 189 19.94 7.82 10.80
C ILE A 189 21.40 7.92 10.38
N SER A 190 21.67 8.81 9.43
CA SER A 190 23.00 9.14 8.89
C SER A 190 23.10 10.67 8.73
N PRO A 191 24.30 11.27 8.83
CA PRO A 191 24.44 12.72 8.93
C PRO A 191 23.95 13.50 7.70
N ASP A 192 24.00 12.90 6.52
CA ASP A 192 23.51 13.49 5.28
C ASP A 192 22.87 12.42 4.38
N HIS A 193 22.28 12.84 3.25
CA HIS A 193 21.58 11.91 2.36
C HIS A 193 22.51 10.94 1.63
N GLU A 194 23.77 11.30 1.38
CA GLU A 194 24.73 10.42 0.71
C GLU A 194 25.14 9.26 1.62
N GLU A 195 25.48 9.61 2.86
CA GLU A 195 25.79 8.68 3.93
C GLU A 195 24.61 7.73 4.17
N CYS A 196 23.39 8.27 4.16
CA CYS A 196 22.17 7.49 4.30
C CYS A 196 21.97 6.51 3.14
N ASP A 197 22.15 6.95 1.89
CA ASP A 197 22.02 6.13 0.69
C ASP A 197 23.03 4.97 0.68
N GLU A 198 24.29 5.26 1.02
CA GLU A 198 25.34 4.24 1.12
C GLU A 198 25.06 3.22 2.22
N MET A 199 24.54 3.68 3.37
CA MET A 199 24.21 2.79 4.48
C MET A 199 22.99 1.92 4.16
N VAL A 200 21.93 2.50 3.55
CA VAL A 200 20.78 1.74 3.03
C VAL A 200 21.22 0.70 2.00
N GLY A 201 22.12 1.07 1.08
CA GLY A 201 22.72 0.16 0.13
C GLY A 201 23.45 -0.99 0.81
N THR A 202 24.20 -0.70 1.87
CA THR A 202 24.92 -1.70 2.66
C THR A 202 23.96 -2.67 3.35
N VAL A 203 22.93 -2.18 4.06
CA VAL A 203 21.92 -3.05 4.69
C VAL A 203 21.19 -3.88 3.64
N GLY A 204 20.78 -3.28 2.54
CA GLY A 204 20.09 -3.96 1.44
C GLY A 204 20.93 -5.10 0.87
N ARG A 205 22.26 -4.90 0.71
CA ARG A 205 23.16 -5.93 0.19
C ARG A 205 23.29 -7.08 1.17
N THR A 206 23.48 -6.77 2.45
CA THR A 206 23.54 -7.79 3.52
C THR A 206 22.24 -8.60 3.58
N MET A 207 21.09 -7.94 3.46
CA MET A 207 19.79 -8.62 3.44
C MET A 207 19.59 -9.50 2.19
N LYS A 208 19.98 -9.01 1.02
CA LYS A 208 19.92 -9.77 -0.25
C LYS A 208 20.81 -11.01 -0.17
N ALA A 209 22.04 -10.88 0.34
CA ALA A 209 22.94 -12.00 0.59
C ALA A 209 22.37 -12.99 1.62
N GLY A 210 21.64 -12.48 2.61
CA GLY A 210 20.94 -13.28 3.63
C GLY A 210 19.59 -13.87 3.21
N GLY A 211 19.19 -13.74 1.93
CA GLY A 211 17.95 -14.30 1.38
C GLY A 211 16.65 -13.57 1.77
N LEU A 212 16.74 -12.34 2.28
CA LEU A 212 15.59 -11.56 2.75
C LEU A 212 15.06 -10.59 1.69
N ASN A 213 13.75 -10.33 1.71
CA ASN A 213 13.13 -9.36 0.80
C ASN A 213 13.35 -7.92 1.28
N HIS A 214 14.43 -7.29 0.80
CA HIS A 214 14.80 -5.92 1.13
C HIS A 214 13.78 -4.88 0.60
N LYS A 215 13.15 -5.10 -0.56
CA LYS A 215 12.25 -4.12 -1.21
C LYS A 215 11.00 -3.81 -0.39
N THR A 216 10.51 -4.75 0.41
CA THR A 216 9.30 -4.56 1.22
C THR A 216 9.59 -4.08 2.64
N TRP A 217 10.82 -4.24 3.12
CA TRP A 217 11.17 -4.07 4.52
C TRP A 217 11.98 -2.80 4.78
N ILE A 218 12.81 -2.39 3.82
CA ILE A 218 13.63 -1.18 3.91
C ILE A 218 12.97 -0.05 3.12
N THR A 219 12.98 1.14 3.71
CA THR A 219 12.57 2.37 3.04
C THR A 219 13.52 3.52 3.38
N ARG A 220 13.98 4.23 2.34
CA ARG A 220 14.66 5.52 2.42
C ARG A 220 13.59 6.62 2.41
N TYR A 221 13.51 7.45 3.44
CA TYR A 221 12.41 8.41 3.60
C TYR A 221 12.41 9.49 2.51
N GLU A 222 13.52 10.22 2.34
CA GLU A 222 13.66 11.19 1.25
C GLU A 222 14.03 10.51 -0.08
N LEU A 223 14.01 11.28 -1.18
CA LEU A 223 14.50 10.79 -2.46
C LEU A 223 15.99 10.43 -2.35
N PRO A 224 16.39 9.19 -2.69
CA PRO A 224 17.80 8.82 -2.77
C PRO A 224 18.50 9.75 -3.77
N ILE A 225 19.66 10.30 -3.43
CA ILE A 225 20.48 11.05 -4.38
C ILE A 225 21.11 10.06 -5.36
N THR A 226 21.60 8.95 -4.83
CA THR A 226 22.30 7.93 -5.61
C THR A 226 21.32 6.97 -6.28
N TRP A 227 21.54 6.68 -7.57
CA TRP A 227 20.67 5.78 -8.33
C TRP A 227 20.84 4.31 -7.92
N GLN A 228 22.09 3.90 -7.68
CA GLN A 228 22.50 2.53 -7.36
C GLN A 228 23.61 2.53 -6.31
N ALA A 229 23.50 1.63 -5.32
CA ALA A 229 24.59 1.33 -4.39
C ALA A 229 25.06 -0.12 -4.59
N GLY A 230 26.04 -0.31 -5.47
CA GLY A 230 26.38 -1.64 -6.00
C GLY A 230 25.23 -2.19 -6.84
N ASP A 231 24.86 -3.45 -6.67
CA ASP A 231 23.80 -4.12 -7.46
C ASP A 231 22.36 -3.81 -6.99
N LEU A 232 22.16 -2.75 -6.22
CA LEU A 232 20.85 -2.39 -5.66
C LEU A 232 20.35 -1.08 -6.25
N ALA A 233 19.14 -1.13 -6.80
CA ALA A 233 18.38 0.02 -7.24
C ALA A 233 17.83 0.80 -6.02
N LEU A 234 18.61 1.74 -5.50
CA LEU A 234 18.21 2.57 -4.35
C LEU A 234 16.93 3.36 -4.60
N HIS A 235 16.72 3.81 -5.84
CA HIS A 235 15.52 4.55 -6.21
C HIS A 235 14.21 3.77 -5.98
N GLU A 236 14.23 2.44 -6.05
CA GLU A 236 13.09 1.59 -5.73
C GLU A 236 12.85 1.47 -4.21
N LEU A 237 13.85 1.82 -3.40
CA LEU A 237 13.77 1.82 -1.94
C LEU A 237 13.30 3.16 -1.37
N GLY A 238 13.16 4.20 -2.21
CA GLY A 238 12.61 5.49 -1.81
C GLY A 238 11.14 5.37 -1.36
N PHE A 239 10.79 6.10 -0.30
CA PHE A 239 9.45 6.08 0.29
C PHE A 239 8.37 6.41 -0.74
N GLU A 240 8.57 7.49 -1.49
CA GLU A 240 7.65 7.87 -2.56
C GLU A 240 7.55 6.80 -3.65
N ALA A 241 8.68 6.27 -4.12
CA ALA A 241 8.67 5.23 -5.16
C ALA A 241 7.84 4.03 -4.72
N GLN A 242 8.07 3.54 -3.50
CA GLN A 242 7.34 2.38 -2.98
C GLN A 242 5.87 2.70 -2.71
N MET A 243 5.56 3.90 -2.23
CA MET A 243 4.18 4.33 -1.99
C MET A 243 3.42 4.41 -3.32
N HIS A 244 4.00 5.05 -4.34
CA HIS A 244 3.42 5.12 -5.67
C HIS A 244 3.23 3.74 -6.31
N GLN A 245 4.21 2.83 -6.17
CA GLN A 245 4.06 1.45 -6.65
C GLN A 245 2.95 0.70 -5.91
N PHE A 246 2.88 0.85 -4.59
CA PHE A 246 1.83 0.24 -3.77
C PHE A 246 0.44 0.77 -4.16
N HIS A 247 0.32 2.07 -4.36
CA HIS A 247 -0.92 2.71 -4.81
C HIS A 247 -1.29 2.30 -6.23
N ALA A 248 -0.35 2.31 -7.18
CA ALA A 248 -0.61 1.87 -8.55
C ALA A 248 -1.11 0.43 -8.59
N LYS A 249 -0.54 -0.46 -7.75
CA LYS A 249 -1.00 -1.83 -7.61
C LYS A 249 -2.41 -1.90 -7.00
N SER A 250 -2.66 -1.18 -5.91
CA SER A 250 -3.97 -1.12 -5.25
C SER A 250 -5.05 -0.59 -6.20
N GLN A 251 -4.73 0.43 -7.00
CA GLN A 251 -5.62 0.97 -8.03
C GLN A 251 -5.90 -0.03 -9.15
N GLY A 252 -4.87 -0.73 -9.63
CA GLY A 252 -5.05 -1.83 -10.59
C GLY A 252 -5.95 -2.93 -10.05
N ASP A 253 -5.76 -3.32 -8.79
CA ASP A 253 -6.58 -4.34 -8.11
C ASP A 253 -8.03 -3.85 -7.93
N LYS A 254 -8.25 -2.59 -7.54
CA LYS A 254 -9.58 -1.97 -7.46
C LYS A 254 -10.25 -1.87 -8.83
N ALA A 255 -9.54 -1.46 -9.88
CA ALA A 255 -10.08 -1.38 -11.24
C ALA A 255 -10.47 -2.76 -11.76
N SER A 256 -9.64 -3.77 -11.52
CA SER A 256 -9.95 -5.17 -11.82
C SER A 256 -11.17 -5.66 -11.04
N LEU A 257 -11.25 -5.34 -9.74
CA LEU A 257 -12.40 -5.68 -8.90
C LEU A 257 -13.68 -4.98 -9.37
N LYS A 258 -13.59 -3.70 -9.76
CA LYS A 258 -14.71 -2.93 -10.33
C LYS A 258 -15.21 -3.55 -11.61
N TYR A 259 -14.31 -3.88 -12.54
CA TYR A 259 -14.66 -4.56 -13.79
C TYR A 259 -15.37 -5.90 -13.53
N LYS A 260 -14.82 -6.74 -12.64
CA LYS A 260 -15.44 -8.02 -12.26
C LYS A 260 -16.82 -7.83 -11.61
N TYR A 261 -16.95 -6.82 -10.76
CA TYR A 261 -18.21 -6.52 -10.09
C TYR A 261 -19.29 -6.02 -11.05
N ASP A 262 -18.93 -5.11 -11.96
CA ASP A 262 -19.84 -4.61 -13.01
C ASP A 262 -20.26 -5.75 -13.93
N ARG A 263 -19.32 -6.62 -14.33
CA ARG A 263 -19.60 -7.80 -15.13
C ARG A 263 -20.53 -8.78 -14.44
N PHE A 264 -20.34 -9.05 -13.15
CA PHE A 264 -21.27 -9.86 -12.35
C PHE A 264 -22.67 -9.25 -12.32
N ARG A 265 -22.77 -7.92 -12.16
CA ARG A 265 -24.04 -7.19 -12.14
C ARG A 265 -24.77 -7.24 -13.49
N GLU A 266 -24.04 -7.29 -14.61
CA GLU A 266 -24.61 -7.47 -15.95
C GLU A 266 -25.10 -8.92 -16.18
N LEU A 267 -24.32 -9.91 -15.76
CA LEU A 267 -24.62 -11.33 -16.01
C LEU A 267 -25.74 -11.87 -15.12
N ALA A 268 -25.86 -11.40 -13.87
CA ALA A 268 -26.88 -11.86 -12.93
C ALA A 268 -28.33 -11.76 -13.47
N PRO A 269 -28.82 -10.57 -13.91
CA PRO A 269 -30.17 -10.47 -14.46
C PRO A 269 -30.31 -11.21 -15.79
N PHE A 270 -29.28 -11.22 -16.63
CA PHE A 270 -29.29 -11.92 -17.91
C PHE A 270 -29.49 -13.43 -17.71
N LEU A 271 -28.73 -14.07 -16.80
CA LEU A 271 -28.86 -15.49 -16.53
C LEU A 271 -30.19 -15.83 -15.85
N SER A 272 -30.66 -14.99 -14.91
CA SER A 272 -31.96 -15.19 -14.27
C SER A 272 -33.12 -15.18 -15.27
N GLN A 273 -33.11 -14.25 -16.23
CA GLN A 273 -34.11 -14.21 -17.31
C GLN A 273 -34.04 -15.46 -18.19
N LYS A 274 -32.83 -15.93 -18.53
CA LYS A 274 -32.63 -17.13 -19.33
C LYS A 274 -33.06 -18.41 -18.59
N GLU A 275 -32.83 -18.49 -17.28
CA GLU A 275 -33.31 -19.59 -16.43
C GLU A 275 -34.83 -19.63 -16.34
N ALA A 276 -35.49 -18.47 -16.22
CA ALA A 276 -36.95 -18.40 -16.26
C ALA A 276 -37.48 -18.96 -17.60
N LYS A 277 -36.89 -18.52 -18.72
CA LYS A 277 -37.24 -19.01 -20.06
C LYS A 277 -36.94 -20.50 -20.25
N GLN A 278 -35.91 -21.03 -19.60
CA GLN A 278 -35.61 -22.47 -19.61
C GLN A 278 -36.67 -23.26 -18.84
N LYS A 279 -37.14 -22.77 -17.69
CA LYS A 279 -38.25 -23.40 -16.96
C LYS A 279 -39.52 -23.40 -17.79
N ASP A 280 -39.86 -22.27 -18.42
CA ASP A 280 -41.00 -22.18 -19.33
C ASP A 280 -40.89 -23.22 -20.47
N LEU A 281 -39.70 -23.37 -21.05
CA LEU A 281 -39.44 -24.36 -22.10
C LEU A 281 -39.60 -25.80 -21.59
N ASP A 282 -39.10 -26.11 -20.39
CA ASP A 282 -39.20 -27.45 -19.79
C ASP A 282 -40.64 -27.80 -19.45
N GLU A 283 -41.45 -26.83 -18.99
CA GLU A 283 -42.89 -26.99 -18.79
C GLU A 283 -43.62 -27.27 -20.10
N VAL A 284 -43.31 -26.53 -21.17
CA VAL A 284 -43.90 -26.73 -22.50
C VAL A 284 -43.50 -28.09 -23.09
N ARG A 285 -42.25 -28.54 -22.91
CA ARG A 285 -41.81 -29.89 -23.31
C ARG A 285 -42.50 -30.99 -22.51
N LEU A 286 -42.76 -30.76 -21.23
CA LEU A 286 -43.53 -31.70 -20.42
C LEU A 286 -44.97 -31.81 -20.92
N LEU A 287 -45.58 -30.70 -21.34
CA LEU A 287 -46.90 -30.69 -21.98
C LEU A 287 -46.88 -31.46 -23.31
N GLU A 288 -45.89 -31.22 -24.16
CA GLU A 288 -45.69 -31.98 -25.41
C GLU A 288 -45.64 -33.48 -25.13
N TRP A 289 -44.81 -33.90 -24.16
CA TRP A 289 -44.68 -35.29 -23.78
C TRP A 289 -46.01 -35.91 -23.28
N ARG A 290 -46.78 -35.17 -22.46
CA ARG A 290 -48.10 -35.61 -22.00
C ARG A 290 -49.08 -35.79 -23.16
N LEU A 291 -49.15 -34.83 -24.07
CA LEU A 291 -50.05 -34.87 -25.23
C LEU A 291 -49.67 -36.02 -26.18
N VAL A 292 -48.38 -36.23 -26.47
CA VAL A 292 -47.91 -37.37 -27.28
C VAL A 292 -48.27 -38.70 -26.63
N THR A 293 -48.13 -38.80 -25.30
CA THR A 293 -48.48 -40.03 -24.56
C THR A 293 -49.98 -40.31 -24.64
N GLN A 294 -50.83 -39.31 -24.41
CA GLN A 294 -52.28 -39.44 -24.57
C GLN A 294 -52.68 -39.82 -26.00
N MET A 295 -52.05 -39.22 -27.00
CA MET A 295 -52.27 -39.54 -28.40
C MET A 295 -51.91 -41.00 -28.71
N ARG A 296 -50.80 -41.49 -28.16
CA ARG A 296 -50.38 -42.90 -28.31
C ARG A 296 -51.34 -43.86 -27.64
N ASP A 297 -51.85 -43.53 -26.45
CA ASP A 297 -52.85 -44.35 -25.76
C ASP A 297 -54.16 -44.44 -26.54
N LEU A 298 -54.62 -43.32 -27.13
CA LEU A 298 -55.79 -43.29 -28.00
C LEU A 298 -55.56 -44.08 -29.29
N GLN A 299 -54.37 -44.01 -29.89
CA GLN A 299 -54.00 -44.82 -31.05
C GLN A 299 -54.08 -46.33 -30.76
N VAL A 300 -53.57 -46.77 -29.60
CA VAL A 300 -53.65 -48.17 -29.17
C VAL A 300 -55.11 -48.59 -28.98
N ARG A 301 -55.92 -47.79 -28.28
CA ARG A 301 -57.35 -48.06 -28.08
C ARG A 301 -58.12 -48.10 -29.41
N MET A 302 -57.81 -47.20 -30.32
CA MET A 302 -58.41 -47.17 -31.67
C MET A 302 -58.04 -48.42 -32.46
N ALA A 303 -56.78 -48.86 -32.42
CA ALA A 303 -56.33 -50.09 -33.06
C ALA A 303 -57.05 -51.33 -32.51
N ASP A 304 -57.25 -51.39 -31.18
CA ASP A 304 -58.00 -52.48 -30.52
C ASP A 304 -59.49 -52.49 -30.92
N VAL A 305 -60.14 -51.32 -30.97
CA VAL A 305 -61.54 -51.19 -31.42
C VAL A 305 -61.67 -51.55 -32.90
N GLN A 306 -60.72 -51.15 -33.75
CA GLN A 306 -60.71 -51.52 -35.16
C GLN A 306 -60.48 -53.03 -35.37
N LYS A 307 -59.61 -53.64 -34.56
CA LYS A 307 -59.38 -55.09 -34.59
C LYS A 307 -60.63 -55.86 -34.20
N THR A 308 -61.26 -55.48 -33.09
CA THR A 308 -62.51 -56.10 -32.64
C THR A 308 -63.66 -55.89 -33.61
N LEU A 309 -63.74 -54.74 -34.30
CA LEU A 309 -64.71 -54.49 -35.38
C LEU A 309 -64.51 -55.45 -36.57
N LYS A 310 -63.26 -55.66 -37.00
CA LYS A 310 -62.93 -56.61 -38.08
C LYS A 310 -63.23 -58.06 -37.69
N GLU A 311 -62.96 -58.43 -36.44
CA GLU A 311 -63.22 -59.77 -35.93
C GLU A 311 -64.72 -60.02 -35.68
N PHE A 312 -65.52 -58.97 -35.40
CA PHE A 312 -66.96 -59.05 -35.10
C PHE A 312 -67.77 -59.84 -36.14
N GLU A 313 -67.45 -59.67 -37.43
CA GLU A 313 -68.12 -60.33 -38.55
C GLU A 313 -67.79 -61.83 -38.65
N SER A 314 -66.71 -62.28 -38.01
CA SER A 314 -66.25 -63.68 -38.00
C SER A 314 -66.66 -64.48 -36.75
N LEU A 315 -67.23 -63.83 -35.73
CA LEU A 315 -67.55 -64.47 -34.45
C LEU A 315 -68.87 -65.29 -34.48
N PRO A 316 -68.96 -66.41 -33.73
CA PRO A 316 -70.20 -67.16 -33.50
C PRO A 316 -71.34 -66.32 -32.89
N LEU A 317 -72.59 -66.66 -33.23
CA LEU A 317 -73.82 -65.94 -32.84
C LEU A 317 -73.95 -65.65 -31.33
N PHE A 318 -73.58 -66.62 -30.48
CA PHE A 318 -73.64 -66.47 -29.02
C PHE A 318 -72.63 -65.43 -28.48
N GLN A 319 -71.45 -65.31 -29.09
CA GLN A 319 -70.43 -64.31 -28.70
C GLN A 319 -70.79 -62.89 -29.17
N ARG A 320 -71.55 -62.76 -30.27
CA ARG A 320 -72.12 -61.46 -30.68
C ARG A 320 -73.17 -60.98 -29.69
N LEU A 321 -74.06 -61.88 -29.23
CA LEU A 321 -75.09 -61.56 -28.25
C LEU A 321 -74.50 -61.12 -26.89
N THR A 322 -73.41 -61.74 -26.43
CA THR A 322 -72.73 -61.31 -25.20
C THR A 322 -72.02 -59.96 -25.36
N LEU A 323 -71.43 -59.66 -26.52
CA LEU A 323 -70.86 -58.34 -26.82
C LEU A 323 -71.95 -57.25 -26.92
N GLN A 324 -73.11 -57.57 -27.49
CA GLN A 324 -74.27 -56.68 -27.52
C GLN A 324 -74.83 -56.38 -26.11
N ALA A 325 -74.83 -57.37 -25.21
CA ALA A 325 -75.25 -57.20 -23.80
C ALA A 325 -74.30 -56.27 -22.99
N VAL A 326 -73.04 -56.14 -23.42
CA VAL A 326 -72.04 -55.21 -22.86
C VAL A 326 -72.03 -53.86 -23.60
N GLY A 327 -72.96 -53.63 -24.54
CA GLY A 327 -73.10 -52.37 -25.29
C GLY A 327 -72.15 -52.22 -26.49
N LYS A 328 -71.44 -53.29 -26.89
CA LYS A 328 -70.52 -53.31 -28.04
C LYS A 328 -71.22 -53.84 -29.29
N ASN A 329 -72.07 -53.00 -29.90
CA ASN A 329 -72.68 -53.24 -31.20
C ASN A 329 -71.75 -52.72 -32.31
N ALA A 330 -71.87 -53.25 -33.54
CA ALA A 330 -71.06 -52.77 -34.67
C ALA A 330 -71.20 -51.24 -34.91
N GLU A 331 -72.39 -50.70 -34.64
CA GLU A 331 -72.67 -49.26 -34.75
C GLU A 331 -72.04 -48.45 -33.61
N SER A 332 -72.05 -48.95 -32.36
CA SER A 332 -71.38 -48.28 -31.24
C SER A 332 -69.86 -48.35 -31.35
N LEU A 333 -69.29 -49.44 -31.88
CA LEU A 333 -67.85 -49.54 -32.20
C LEU A 333 -67.43 -48.54 -33.28
N LYS A 334 -68.26 -48.32 -34.32
CA LYS A 334 -68.02 -47.25 -35.31
C LYS A 334 -68.10 -45.85 -34.69
N GLN A 335 -69.03 -45.62 -33.77
CA GLN A 335 -69.12 -44.37 -33.01
C GLN A 335 -67.89 -44.15 -32.11
N TYR A 336 -67.38 -45.20 -31.45
CA TYR A 336 -66.13 -45.12 -30.67
C TYR A 336 -64.92 -44.80 -31.56
N CYS A 337 -64.81 -45.37 -32.75
CA CYS A 337 -63.77 -45.00 -33.71
C CYS A 337 -63.86 -43.52 -34.11
N ALA A 338 -65.06 -43.02 -34.43
CA ALA A 338 -65.24 -41.61 -34.78
C ALA A 338 -64.92 -40.66 -33.62
N LEU A 339 -65.27 -41.05 -32.38
CA LEU A 339 -64.93 -40.30 -31.17
C LEU A 339 -63.42 -40.27 -30.90
N TYR A 340 -62.74 -41.41 -30.99
CA TYR A 340 -61.28 -41.46 -30.82
C TYR A 340 -60.54 -40.70 -31.92
N GLN A 341 -61.02 -40.76 -33.17
CA GLN A 341 -60.46 -39.97 -34.26
C GLN A 341 -60.61 -38.48 -34.00
N GLY A 342 -61.80 -38.01 -33.59
CA GLY A 342 -62.03 -36.61 -33.26
C GLY A 342 -61.20 -36.11 -32.08
N GLN A 343 -60.98 -36.96 -31.07
CA GLN A 343 -60.07 -36.66 -29.95
C GLN A 343 -58.60 -36.61 -30.38
N MET A 344 -58.17 -37.50 -31.28
CA MET A 344 -56.83 -37.47 -31.85
C MET A 344 -56.59 -36.21 -32.68
N ASP A 345 -57.54 -35.80 -33.52
CA ASP A 345 -57.44 -34.57 -34.33
C ASP A 345 -57.39 -33.29 -33.47
N GLN A 346 -58.03 -33.29 -32.29
CA GLN A 346 -57.92 -32.21 -31.31
C GLN A 346 -56.54 -32.17 -30.65
N LEU A 347 -56.03 -33.33 -30.22
CA LEU A 347 -54.69 -33.43 -29.63
C LEU A 347 -53.59 -33.06 -30.61
N ASP A 348 -53.75 -33.37 -31.91
CA ASP A 348 -52.75 -33.03 -32.94
C ASP A 348 -52.65 -31.50 -33.13
N LYS A 349 -53.79 -30.79 -33.10
CA LYS A 349 -53.81 -29.32 -33.13
C LYS A 349 -53.16 -28.70 -31.90
N GLU A 350 -53.39 -29.25 -30.72
CA GLU A 350 -52.74 -28.81 -29.48
C GLU A 350 -51.22 -29.07 -29.53
N LEU A 351 -50.80 -30.20 -30.09
CA LEU A 351 -49.39 -30.54 -30.28
C LEU A 351 -48.68 -29.56 -31.22
N ASP A 352 -49.32 -29.14 -32.31
CA ASP A 352 -48.73 -28.17 -33.23
C ASP A 352 -48.50 -26.81 -32.58
N VAL A 353 -49.47 -26.32 -31.79
CA VAL A 353 -49.32 -25.08 -31.00
C VAL A 353 -48.16 -25.20 -29.99
N VAL A 354 -48.03 -26.36 -29.34
CA VAL A 354 -46.95 -26.62 -28.38
C VAL A 354 -45.59 -26.68 -29.08
N LYS A 355 -45.48 -27.34 -30.24
CA LYS A 355 -44.24 -27.41 -31.03
C LYS A 355 -43.79 -26.02 -31.51
N ASP A 356 -44.71 -25.21 -32.01
CA ASP A 356 -44.44 -23.83 -32.43
C ASP A 356 -43.91 -23.01 -31.24
N ARG A 357 -44.51 -23.21 -30.06
CA ARG A 357 -44.06 -22.53 -28.84
C ARG A 357 -42.66 -22.96 -28.41
N ILE A 358 -42.32 -24.26 -28.55
CA ILE A 358 -40.96 -24.78 -28.30
C ILE A 358 -39.95 -24.14 -29.26
N GLN A 359 -40.29 -24.02 -30.55
CA GLN A 359 -39.41 -23.39 -31.54
C GLN A 359 -39.11 -21.92 -31.22
N GLN A 360 -40.07 -21.18 -30.66
CA GLN A 360 -39.88 -19.79 -30.23
C GLN A 360 -39.05 -19.69 -28.93
N LEU A 361 -39.34 -20.54 -27.95
CA LEU A 361 -38.69 -20.49 -26.63
C LEU A 361 -37.26 -21.05 -26.62
N ALA A 362 -36.95 -22.02 -27.48
CA ALA A 362 -35.62 -22.63 -27.56
C ALA A 362 -34.46 -21.63 -27.76
N PRO A 363 -34.51 -20.69 -28.75
CA PRO A 363 -33.46 -19.69 -28.90
C PRO A 363 -33.47 -18.63 -27.78
N GLU A 364 -34.63 -18.33 -27.21
CA GLU A 364 -34.75 -17.39 -26.09
C GLU A 364 -34.16 -17.96 -24.80
N ALA A 365 -34.28 -19.26 -24.53
CA ALA A 365 -33.73 -19.93 -23.37
C ALA A 365 -32.23 -20.27 -23.52
N ALA A 366 -31.72 -20.30 -24.76
CA ALA A 366 -30.33 -20.62 -25.03
C ALA A 366 -29.37 -19.62 -24.35
N VAL A 367 -28.49 -20.16 -23.51
CA VAL A 367 -27.39 -19.42 -22.89
C VAL A 367 -26.11 -19.63 -23.72
N PRO A 368 -25.44 -18.55 -24.16
CA PRO A 368 -24.16 -18.67 -24.85
C PRO A 368 -23.14 -19.46 -24.02
N ARG A 369 -22.39 -20.35 -24.69
CA ARG A 369 -21.35 -21.18 -24.06
C ARG A 369 -20.34 -20.30 -23.31
N GLY A 370 -19.99 -20.69 -22.09
CA GLY A 370 -19.01 -19.99 -21.25
C GLY A 370 -19.59 -18.95 -20.28
N LYS A 371 -20.76 -18.34 -20.56
CA LYS A 371 -21.32 -17.28 -19.68
C LYS A 371 -21.76 -17.78 -18.29
N ARG A 372 -22.22 -19.04 -18.20
CA ARG A 372 -22.54 -19.66 -16.90
C ARG A 372 -21.29 -19.90 -16.06
N ALA A 373 -20.25 -20.46 -16.68
CA ALA A 373 -18.96 -20.69 -16.02
C ALA A 373 -18.32 -19.36 -15.57
N GLU A 374 -18.37 -18.32 -16.41
CA GLU A 374 -17.90 -16.97 -16.06
C GLU A 374 -18.65 -16.42 -14.84
N PHE A 375 -19.98 -16.58 -14.80
CA PHE A 375 -20.79 -16.13 -13.66
C PHE A 375 -20.51 -16.90 -12.38
N GLU A 376 -20.38 -18.23 -12.45
CA GLU A 376 -20.03 -19.08 -11.30
C GLU A 376 -18.66 -18.70 -10.73
N GLU A 377 -17.68 -18.44 -11.60
CA GLU A 377 -16.35 -17.98 -11.20
C GLU A 377 -16.41 -16.60 -10.52
N LEU A 378 -17.14 -15.64 -11.11
CA LEU A 378 -17.33 -14.31 -10.53
C LEU A 378 -18.07 -14.37 -9.20
N GLN A 379 -19.10 -15.23 -9.09
CA GLN A 379 -19.85 -15.45 -7.86
C GLN A 379 -18.95 -16.02 -6.76
N ALA A 380 -18.11 -17.01 -7.08
CA ALA A 380 -17.15 -17.58 -6.14
C ALA A 380 -16.10 -16.55 -5.69
N GLN A 381 -15.59 -15.73 -6.60
CA GLN A 381 -14.64 -14.65 -6.28
C GLN A 381 -15.27 -13.59 -5.37
N ILE A 382 -16.51 -13.16 -5.65
CA ILE A 382 -17.25 -12.21 -4.80
C ILE A 382 -17.56 -12.83 -3.44
N ALA A 383 -17.95 -14.10 -3.38
CA ALA A 383 -18.20 -14.79 -2.12
C ALA A 383 -16.93 -14.88 -1.25
N LYS A 384 -15.77 -15.17 -1.85
CA LYS A 384 -14.46 -15.20 -1.16
C LYS A 384 -14.10 -13.84 -0.55
N LEU A 385 -14.53 -12.75 -1.16
CA LEU A 385 -14.30 -11.38 -0.67
C LEU A 385 -15.30 -10.92 0.39
N GLY A 386 -16.20 -11.80 0.86
CA GLY A 386 -17.20 -11.46 1.88
C GLY A 386 -18.51 -10.93 1.30
N GLY A 387 -18.75 -11.15 0.00
CA GLY A 387 -19.99 -10.80 -0.68
C GLY A 387 -20.02 -9.39 -1.27
N THR A 388 -21.13 -9.08 -1.95
CA THR A 388 -21.32 -7.84 -2.72
C THR A 388 -21.26 -6.58 -1.86
N LYS A 389 -21.69 -6.66 -0.58
CA LYS A 389 -21.62 -5.54 0.37
C LYS A 389 -20.17 -5.15 0.67
N LYS A 390 -19.31 -6.14 0.94
CA LYS A 390 -17.91 -5.88 1.26
C LYS A 390 -17.11 -5.36 0.06
N VAL A 391 -17.42 -5.88 -1.14
CA VAL A 391 -16.85 -5.38 -2.39
C VAL A 391 -17.20 -3.90 -2.61
N ARG A 392 -18.45 -3.48 -2.36
CA ARG A 392 -18.85 -2.07 -2.45
C ARG A 392 -18.10 -1.19 -1.44
N GLU A 393 -17.95 -1.65 -0.19
CA GLU A 393 -17.16 -0.93 0.82
C GLU A 393 -15.70 -0.75 0.38
N LEU A 394 -15.06 -1.79 -0.17
CA LEU A 394 -13.68 -1.74 -0.67
C LEU A 394 -13.52 -0.79 -1.86
N LEU A 395 -14.53 -0.71 -2.72
CA LEU A 395 -14.56 0.24 -3.85
C LEU A 395 -14.84 1.69 -3.39
N ALA A 396 -15.58 1.88 -2.29
CA ALA A 396 -15.94 3.19 -1.76
C ALA A 396 -14.89 3.80 -0.80
N ALA A 397 -13.95 3.00 -0.28
CA ALA A 397 -12.91 3.50 0.61
C ALA A 397 -12.01 4.53 -0.11
N GLU A 398 -11.99 5.76 0.42
CA GLU A 398 -11.21 6.89 -0.10
C GLU A 398 -9.71 6.59 -0.17
N GLU A 399 -9.07 7.22 -1.15
CA GLU A 399 -7.78 6.82 -1.72
C GLU A 399 -6.61 7.67 -1.23
N GLN A 400 -6.75 8.31 -0.07
CA GLN A 400 -5.63 9.08 0.46
C GLN A 400 -4.57 8.13 1.01
N PRO A 401 -3.31 8.20 0.52
CA PRO A 401 -2.21 7.43 1.08
C PRO A 401 -2.09 7.75 2.56
N ASN A 402 -2.39 6.78 3.43
CA ASN A 402 -2.00 6.91 4.81
C ASN A 402 -0.48 6.68 4.90
N ARG A 403 0.30 7.75 4.62
CA ARG A 403 1.77 7.78 4.71
C ARG A 403 2.25 7.22 6.05
N GLN A 404 1.49 7.48 7.12
CA GLN A 404 1.77 6.98 8.47
C GLN A 404 1.59 5.45 8.59
N ALA A 405 0.52 4.88 8.04
CA ALA A 405 0.35 3.42 8.04
C ALA A 405 1.43 2.73 7.21
N PHE A 406 1.88 3.37 6.12
CA PHE A 406 2.93 2.84 5.26
C PHE A 406 4.27 2.74 5.99
N ILE A 407 4.72 3.82 6.64
CA ILE A 407 5.98 3.82 7.40
C ILE A 407 5.92 2.87 8.61
N GLN A 408 4.74 2.68 9.21
CA GLN A 408 4.54 1.74 10.31
C GLN A 408 4.76 0.28 9.91
N ASN A 409 4.46 -0.06 8.65
CA ASN A 409 4.65 -1.42 8.12
C ASN A 409 6.10 -1.72 7.71
N ARG A 410 6.98 -0.71 7.69
CA ARG A 410 8.40 -0.88 7.34
C ARG A 410 9.23 -1.33 8.54
N ARG A 411 10.20 -2.21 8.26
CA ARG A 411 11.11 -2.78 9.26
C ARG A 411 12.32 -1.90 9.47
N LEU A 412 12.80 -1.25 8.42
CA LEU A 412 13.86 -0.26 8.51
C LEU A 412 13.44 0.99 7.77
N VAL A 413 13.51 2.12 8.46
CA VAL A 413 13.29 3.46 7.91
C VAL A 413 14.60 4.21 8.03
N ALA A 414 15.13 4.67 6.91
CA ALA A 414 16.37 5.42 6.85
C ALA A 414 16.09 6.88 6.50
N ALA A 415 16.52 7.81 7.35
CA ALA A 415 16.29 9.25 7.21
C ALA A 415 17.49 10.04 7.74
N THR A 416 17.54 11.33 7.46
CA THR A 416 18.48 12.24 8.10
C THR A 416 17.95 12.70 9.47
N PRO A 417 18.82 13.03 10.43
CA PRO A 417 18.45 13.45 11.78
C PRO A 417 17.52 14.68 11.80
N ALA A 418 17.79 15.67 10.94
CA ALA A 418 16.99 16.89 10.88
C ALA A 418 15.55 16.58 10.45
N ARG A 419 15.36 15.67 9.49
CA ARG A 419 14.03 15.24 9.02
C ARG A 419 13.27 14.46 10.07
N VAL A 420 13.95 13.62 10.84
CA VAL A 420 13.33 12.93 11.98
C VAL A 420 12.85 13.93 13.05
N ALA A 421 13.62 14.99 13.29
CA ALA A 421 13.28 16.01 14.27
C ALA A 421 12.13 16.92 13.80
N SER A 422 12.19 17.41 12.55
CA SER A 422 11.26 18.41 12.02
C SER A 422 9.95 17.83 11.47
N ASP A 423 9.97 16.65 10.85
CA ASP A 423 8.81 16.13 10.14
C ASP A 423 7.76 15.52 11.11
N PRO A 424 6.50 16.02 11.09
CA PRO A 424 5.42 15.53 11.94
C PRO A 424 5.13 14.03 11.78
N LEU A 425 5.46 13.44 10.62
CA LEU A 425 5.21 12.03 10.35
C LEU A 425 5.92 11.12 11.37
N PHE A 426 7.12 11.49 11.85
CA PHE A 426 7.85 10.71 12.85
C PHE A 426 7.27 10.83 14.27
N SER A 427 6.43 11.83 14.58
CA SER A 427 5.86 12.02 15.93
C SER A 427 4.91 10.89 16.36
N ARG A 428 4.37 10.14 15.41
CA ARG A 428 3.38 9.07 15.65
C ARG A 428 3.90 7.69 15.28
N VAL A 429 5.20 7.56 15.04
CA VAL A 429 5.84 6.30 14.63
C VAL A 429 6.84 5.90 15.70
N ARG A 430 6.68 4.69 16.23
CA ARG A 430 7.58 4.12 17.22
C ARG A 430 8.55 3.15 16.57
N PHE A 431 9.77 3.10 17.08
CA PHE A 431 10.80 2.17 16.66
C PHE A 431 11.32 1.37 17.85
N ASP A 432 11.80 0.16 17.57
CA ASP A 432 12.39 -0.71 18.60
C ASP A 432 13.85 -0.33 18.82
N VAL A 433 14.55 -0.03 17.72
CA VAL A 433 15.98 0.24 17.72
C VAL A 433 16.31 1.52 16.94
N LEU A 434 17.20 2.34 17.50
CA LEU A 434 17.89 3.42 16.79
C LEU A 434 19.25 2.91 16.34
N MET A 435 19.56 3.04 15.06
CA MET A 435 20.89 2.82 14.51
C MET A 435 21.41 4.15 13.97
N VAL A 436 22.55 4.60 14.49
CA VAL A 436 23.18 5.87 14.12
C VAL A 436 24.48 5.56 13.39
N ASP A 437 24.53 5.92 12.11
CA ASP A 437 25.75 5.90 11.31
C ASP A 437 26.47 7.25 11.44
N GLU A 438 27.80 7.23 11.52
CA GLU A 438 28.65 8.42 11.65
C GLU A 438 28.17 9.45 12.70
N ALA A 439 27.80 8.96 13.89
CA ALA A 439 27.22 9.74 14.97
C ALA A 439 27.98 11.01 15.38
N PRO A 440 29.34 11.04 15.41
CA PRO A 440 30.09 12.24 15.74
C PRO A 440 29.83 13.44 14.80
N ARG A 441 29.34 13.17 13.59
CA ARG A 441 28.97 14.19 12.60
C ARG A 441 27.54 14.72 12.76
N ILE A 442 26.77 14.16 13.70
CA ILE A 442 25.37 14.53 13.93
C ILE A 442 25.26 15.38 15.17
N ALA A 443 24.54 16.50 15.05
CA ALA A 443 24.22 17.38 16.17
C ALA A 443 23.50 16.63 17.31
N ALA A 444 23.99 16.81 18.53
CA ALA A 444 23.39 16.23 19.73
C ALA A 444 21.86 16.43 19.88
N PRO A 445 21.24 17.61 19.61
CA PRO A 445 19.79 17.75 19.73
C PRO A 445 19.02 16.84 18.76
N ALA A 446 19.53 16.62 17.56
CA ALA A 446 18.90 15.73 16.58
C ALA A 446 19.03 14.25 17.00
N LEU A 447 20.18 13.86 17.58
CA LEU A 447 20.36 12.53 18.15
C LEU A 447 19.39 12.27 19.31
N LEU A 448 19.19 13.25 20.20
CA LEU A 448 18.25 13.16 21.32
C LEU A 448 16.79 13.06 20.81
N ALA A 449 16.43 13.85 19.80
CA ALA A 449 15.11 13.77 19.18
C ALA A 449 14.83 12.39 18.57
N ALA A 450 15.80 11.80 17.87
CA ALA A 450 15.67 10.46 17.29
C ALA A 450 15.65 9.37 18.36
N ALA A 451 16.48 9.48 19.41
CA ALA A 451 16.55 8.52 20.51
C ALA A 451 15.24 8.43 21.30
N ALA A 452 14.54 9.54 21.46
CA ALA A 452 13.25 9.59 22.16
C ALA A 452 12.13 8.79 21.45
N LEU A 453 12.27 8.48 20.16
CA LEU A 453 11.31 7.67 19.39
C LEU A 453 11.50 6.15 19.58
N VAL A 454 12.51 5.75 20.35
CA VAL A 454 13.00 4.37 20.41
C VAL A 454 12.80 3.76 21.80
N ARG A 455 12.22 2.55 21.84
CA ARG A 455 11.85 1.90 23.10
C ARG A 455 12.86 0.92 23.69
N GLU A 456 13.65 0.20 22.87
CA GLU A 456 14.45 -0.92 23.37
C GLU A 456 15.95 -0.65 23.35
N ARG A 457 16.53 -0.26 22.20
CA ARG A 457 17.99 -0.25 22.02
C ARG A 457 18.49 0.91 21.15
N ILE A 458 19.64 1.46 21.50
CA ILE A 458 20.37 2.42 20.66
C ILE A 458 21.72 1.82 20.26
N ILE A 459 22.06 1.92 18.98
CA ILE A 459 23.33 1.50 18.41
C ILE A 459 23.97 2.73 17.77
N VAL A 460 25.15 3.10 18.23
CA VAL A 460 25.89 4.28 17.78
C VAL A 460 27.16 3.83 17.07
N SER A 461 27.45 4.36 15.88
CA SER A 461 28.69 4.09 15.16
C SER A 461 29.34 5.38 14.68
N GLY A 462 30.66 5.34 14.50
CA GLY A 462 31.44 6.45 13.95
C GLY A 462 32.93 6.29 14.19
N ASP A 463 33.72 7.27 13.76
CA ASP A 463 35.10 7.43 14.22
C ASP A 463 35.13 8.33 15.46
N PRO A 464 35.51 7.84 16.64
CA PRO A 464 35.48 8.67 17.84
C PRO A 464 36.43 9.87 17.79
N ARG A 465 37.47 9.85 16.95
CA ARG A 465 38.37 11.00 16.74
C ARG A 465 37.62 12.21 16.20
N GLU A 466 36.55 11.98 15.43
CA GLU A 466 35.73 13.04 14.85
C GLU A 466 34.92 13.79 15.92
N ILE A 467 34.73 13.24 17.12
CA ILE A 467 33.99 13.91 18.21
C ILE A 467 34.66 15.24 18.57
N ALA A 468 36.00 15.23 18.70
CA ALA A 468 36.78 16.42 19.00
C ALA A 468 36.89 17.37 17.79
N ILE A 469 36.99 16.82 16.58
CA ILE A 469 37.26 17.58 15.35
C ILE A 469 36.02 18.31 14.85
N VAL A 470 34.89 17.61 14.79
CA VAL A 470 33.64 18.16 14.25
C VAL A 470 32.90 18.98 15.31
N GLY A 471 33.01 18.61 16.59
CA GLY A 471 32.51 19.43 17.69
C GLY A 471 30.99 19.52 17.79
N GLN A 472 30.25 18.57 17.20
CA GLN A 472 28.78 18.55 17.21
C GLN A 472 28.16 18.25 18.58
N TRP A 473 28.97 17.81 19.55
CA TRP A 473 28.58 17.50 20.92
C TRP A 473 29.22 18.49 21.90
N PRO A 474 28.85 19.77 21.85
CA PRO A 474 29.40 20.76 22.76
C PRO A 474 28.94 20.47 24.19
N MET A 475 29.89 20.45 25.11
CA MET A 475 29.62 20.26 26.53
C MET A 475 28.86 21.45 27.12
N PRO A 476 27.86 21.23 28.00
CA PRO A 476 27.32 22.30 28.81
C PRO A 476 28.43 22.91 29.68
N PRO A 477 28.53 24.25 29.81
CA PRO A 477 29.51 24.87 30.69
C PRO A 477 29.33 24.36 32.13
N THR A 478 30.45 24.08 32.79
CA THR A 478 30.57 23.38 34.10
C THR A 478 29.77 24.04 35.25
N VAL A 479 29.27 25.26 35.06
CA VAL A 479 28.57 26.09 36.06
C VAL A 479 27.19 25.52 36.46
N MET A 480 26.60 24.61 35.68
CA MET A 480 25.34 23.92 36.05
C MET A 480 25.53 22.68 36.94
N ARG A 481 26.77 22.32 37.32
CA ARG A 481 26.99 21.35 38.42
C ARG A 481 26.79 22.06 39.75
N ALA A 482 25.55 22.42 40.07
CA ALA A 482 25.21 22.91 41.40
C ALA A 482 25.63 21.85 42.43
N THR A 483 26.53 22.28 43.31
CA THR A 483 26.94 21.62 44.55
C THR A 483 25.74 20.97 45.25
N PRO A 484 25.84 19.73 45.75
CA PRO A 484 24.84 19.24 46.68
C PRO A 484 24.90 20.14 47.91
N LEU A 485 23.76 20.74 48.26
CA LEU A 485 23.56 21.40 49.54
C LEU A 485 23.82 20.36 50.64
N SER A 486 25.02 20.42 51.21
CA SER A 486 25.36 19.77 52.47
C SER A 486 24.45 20.30 53.56
N ARG A 487 23.74 19.38 54.23
CA ARG A 487 23.27 19.60 55.60
C ARG A 487 24.44 19.51 56.57
#